data_AF-A0A3A4QTF3-F1
#
_entry.id   AF-A0A3A4QTF3-F1
#
_cell.length_a   1.000
_cell.length_b   1.000
_cell.length_c   1.000
_cell.angle_alpha   90.00
_cell.angle_beta   90.00
_cell.angle_gamma   90.00
#
_symmetry.space_group_name_H-M   'P 1'
#
loop_
_entity.id
_entity.type
_entity.pdbx_description
1 polymer ?
#
loop_
_entity_poly.entity_id
_entity_poly.type
_entity_poly.pdbx_seq_one_letter_code
_entity_poly.pdbx_strand_id
1 'polypeptide(L)' 'MGRCIRHPDRETPYLCQKHNIYLCDACMKCRDPEIYCKFRPACPIRYLEKENAYSGKRDSGTQILTPKEADDHIS' A
#
# COMPACT_ATOMS: atom_id res chain seq x y z
N MET A 1 9.56 9.37 1.81
CA MET A 1 8.25 8.69 1.99
C MET A 1 7.20 9.75 2.35
N GLY A 2 5.92 9.51 2.05
CA GLY A 2 4.85 10.49 2.34
C GLY A 2 4.14 10.20 3.65
N ARG A 3 3.33 11.14 4.14
CA ARG A 3 2.53 10.99 5.38
C ARG A 3 1.05 11.01 5.07
N CYS A 4 0.28 10.17 5.75
CA CYS A 4 -1.15 10.11 5.54
C CYS A 4 -1.80 11.46 5.86
N ILE A 5 -2.62 11.98 4.95
CA ILE A 5 -3.31 13.27 5.14
C ILE A 5 -4.27 13.27 6.34
N ARG A 6 -4.71 12.09 6.81
CA ARG A 6 -5.58 11.93 7.97
C ARG A 6 -4.80 11.53 9.25
N HIS A 7 -3.61 10.97 9.08
CA HIS A 7 -2.76 10.53 10.18
C HIS A 7 -1.32 11.02 9.93
N PRO A 8 -0.98 12.23 10.39
CA PRO A 8 0.37 12.78 10.19
C PRO A 8 1.45 11.93 10.87
N ASP A 9 1.10 11.19 11.92
CA ASP A 9 1.97 10.24 12.63
C ASP A 9 2.27 8.96 11.85
N ARG A 10 1.55 8.70 10.75
CA ARG A 10 1.75 7.50 9.93
C ARG A 10 2.43 7.85 8.62
N GLU A 11 3.64 7.33 8.46
CA GLU A 11 4.33 7.31 7.19
C GLU A 11 3.80 6.20 6.29
N THR A 12 3.69 6.47 5.01
CA THR A 12 3.10 5.55 4.05
C THR A 12 3.72 5.69 2.67
N PRO A 13 3.99 4.57 1.97
CA PRO A 13 4.41 4.59 0.58
C PRO A 13 3.23 4.76 -0.40
N TYR A 14 1.99 4.70 0.08
CA TYR A 14 0.81 4.64 -0.79
C TYR A 14 0.35 6.04 -1.22
N LEU A 15 0.56 6.35 -2.50
CA LEU A 15 0.18 7.61 -3.14
C LEU A 15 -1.04 7.42 -4.05
N CYS A 16 -2.08 8.22 -3.82
CA CYS A 16 -3.16 8.39 -4.78
C CYS A 16 -2.70 9.32 -5.91
N GLN A 17 -2.31 8.78 -7.06
CA GLN A 17 -1.85 9.60 -8.21
C GLN A 17 -2.92 10.57 -8.73
N LYS A 18 -4.22 10.27 -8.56
CA LYS A 18 -5.31 11.13 -9.02
C LYS A 18 -5.38 12.46 -8.27
N HIS A 19 -5.20 12.40 -6.95
CA HIS A 19 -5.31 13.57 -6.06
C HIS A 19 -3.96 14.00 -5.50
N ASN A 20 -2.89 13.28 -5.85
CA ASN A 20 -1.52 13.43 -5.37
C ASN A 20 -1.40 13.49 -3.83
N ILE A 21 -2.13 12.62 -3.14
CA ILE A 21 -2.19 12.54 -1.68
C ILE A 21 -1.74 11.18 -1.16
N TYR A 22 -1.13 11.18 0.02
CA TYR A 22 -0.72 9.97 0.71
C TYR A 22 -1.81 9.49 1.67
N LEU A 23 -2.02 8.17 1.72
CA LEU A 23 -3.04 7.52 2.54
C LEU A 23 -2.47 6.26 3.17
N CYS A 24 -2.59 6.10 4.49
CA CYS A 24 -2.23 4.84 5.15
C CYS A 24 -3.23 3.74 4.79
N ASP A 25 -2.83 2.48 5.00
CA ASP A 25 -3.65 1.25 4.98
C ASP A 25 -5.07 1.44 5.51
N ALA A 26 -5.24 1.97 6.74
CA ALA A 26 -6.56 2.22 7.32
C ALA A 26 -7.39 3.29 6.59
N CYS A 27 -6.75 4.26 5.92
CA CYS A 27 -7.40 5.35 5.20
C CYS A 27 -7.47 5.11 3.69
N MET A 28 -7.01 3.95 3.22
CA MET A 28 -6.82 3.62 1.83
C MET A 28 -8.14 3.27 1.13
N LYS A 29 -9.12 4.16 1.22
CA LYS A 29 -10.40 4.07 0.51
C LYS A 29 -10.40 5.03 -0.65
N CYS A 30 -10.85 4.56 -1.81
CA CYS A 30 -11.00 5.43 -2.98
C CYS A 30 -12.07 6.49 -2.66
N ARG A 31 -11.73 7.79 -2.74
CA ARG A 31 -12.69 8.87 -2.46
C ARG A 31 -13.71 9.04 -3.57
N ASP A 32 -13.32 8.75 -4.81
CA ASP A 32 -14.19 8.81 -5.97
C ASP A 32 -14.23 7.44 -6.67
N PRO A 33 -14.96 6.47 -6.11
CA PRO A 33 -14.99 5.11 -6.64
C PRO A 33 -15.73 5.00 -7.99
N GLU A 34 -16.57 5.98 -8.31
CA GLU A 34 -17.44 5.97 -9.48
C GLU A 34 -16.74 6.44 -10.76
N ILE A 35 -15.72 7.29 -10.63
CA ILE A 35 -14.89 7.75 -11.74
C ILE A 35 -13.74 6.78 -12.02
N TYR A 36 -13.12 6.94 -13.19
CA TYR A 36 -12.20 6.05 -13.92
C TYR A 36 -11.19 5.20 -13.10
N CYS A 37 -10.89 5.54 -11.84
CA CYS A 37 -10.06 4.75 -10.92
C CYS A 37 -10.46 3.27 -10.80
N LYS A 38 -11.74 2.90 -10.96
CA LYS A 38 -12.19 1.49 -10.95
C LYS A 38 -11.63 0.65 -12.12
N PHE A 39 -11.24 1.30 -13.22
CA PHE A 39 -10.67 0.66 -14.40
C PHE A 39 -9.14 0.83 -14.50
N ARG A 40 -8.50 1.42 -13.48
CA ARG A 40 -7.07 1.77 -13.49
C ARG A 40 -6.31 0.74 -12.66
N PRO A 41 -5.78 -0.36 -13.26
CA PRO A 41 -5.10 -1.43 -12.54
C PRO A 41 -3.83 -0.95 -11.81
N ALA A 42 -3.23 0.14 -12.29
CA ALA A 42 -2.07 0.78 -11.66
C ALA A 42 -2.42 1.60 -10.40
N CYS A 43 -3.64 1.51 -9.86
CA CYS A 43 -3.99 2.18 -8.60
C CYS A 43 -3.74 1.23 -7.42
N PRO A 44 -2.67 1.42 -6.63
CA PRO A 44 -2.36 0.54 -5.50
C PRO A 44 -3.46 0.58 -4.43
N ILE A 45 -4.18 1.70 -4.32
CA ILE A 45 -5.30 1.88 -3.37
C ILE A 45 -6.44 0.91 -3.67
N ARG A 46 -6.84 0.78 -4.94
CA ARG A 46 -7.91 -0.15 -5.33
C ARG A 46 -7.49 -1.60 -5.20
N TYR A 47 -6.23 -1.90 -5.50
CA TYR A 47 -5.67 -3.24 -5.35
C TYR A 47 -5.74 -3.68 -3.88
N LEU A 48 -5.19 -2.87 -2.98
CA LEU A 48 -5.15 -3.17 -1.54
C LEU A 48 -6.53 -3.09 -0.87
N GLU A 49 -7.41 -2.18 -1.29
CA GLU A 49 -8.82 -2.13 -0.83
C GLU A 49 -9.54 -3.45 -1.16
N LYS A 50 -9.32 -3.98 -2.37
CA LYS A 50 -9.89 -5.26 -2.80
C LYS A 50 -9.28 -6.42 -2.00
N GLU A 51 -7.96 -6.46 -1.81
CA GLU A 51 -7.32 -7.48 -0.97
C GLU A 51 -7.83 -7.46 0.47
N ASN A 52 -7.98 -6.28 1.09
CA ASN A 52 -8.48 -6.15 2.46
C ASN A 52 -9.95 -6.60 2.59
N ALA A 53 -10.78 -6.42 1.55
CA ALA A 53 -12.15 -6.91 1.53
C ALA A 53 -12.25 -8.44 1.47
N TYR A 54 -11.30 -9.13 0.82
CA TYR A 54 -11.23 -10.60 0.81
C TYR A 54 -10.50 -11.17 2.04
N SER A 55 -9.74 -10.35 2.77
CA SER A 55 -8.91 -10.74 3.91
C SER A 55 -9.62 -10.67 5.26
N GLY A 56 -10.95 -10.81 5.29
CA GLY A 56 -11.74 -10.82 6.53
C GLY A 56 -11.39 -11.92 7.55
N LYS A 57 -10.43 -12.81 7.25
CA LYS A 57 -9.76 -13.70 8.21
C LYS A 57 -8.35 -14.02 7.71
N ARG A 58 -7.32 -13.38 8.27
CA ARG A 58 -6.03 -14.01 8.60
C ARG A 58 -5.11 -12.99 9.27
N ASP A 59 -5.06 -13.13 10.59
CA ASP A 59 -3.99 -12.67 11.45
C ASP A 59 -2.59 -12.94 10.86
N SER A 60 -1.71 -11.94 11.04
CA SER A 60 -0.26 -12.05 11.24
C SER A 60 0.62 -12.81 10.24
N GLY A 61 1.56 -12.07 9.64
CA GLY A 61 2.88 -12.60 9.30
C GLY A 61 3.15 -12.75 7.81
N THR A 62 3.74 -11.72 7.21
CA THR A 62 4.65 -11.93 6.08
C THR A 62 5.90 -11.14 6.38
N GLN A 63 6.90 -11.86 6.90
CA GLN A 63 8.28 -11.42 6.82
C GLN A 63 8.61 -11.20 5.35
N ILE A 64 8.92 -9.97 4.99
CA ILE A 64 9.65 -9.67 3.77
C ILE A 64 11.07 -10.22 4.03
N LEU A 65 11.31 -11.49 3.69
CA LEU A 65 12.66 -12.03 3.62
C LEU A 65 13.33 -11.31 2.45
N THR A 66 14.18 -10.35 2.75
CA THR A 66 15.04 -9.69 1.78
C THR A 66 15.99 -10.72 1.19
N PRO A 67 15.94 -10.99 -0.13
CA PRO A 67 17.04 -11.70 -0.76
C PRO A 67 18.23 -10.75 -0.90
N LYS A 68 19.43 -11.25 -0.56
CA LYS A 68 20.77 -10.80 -0.98
C LYS A 68 21.53 -9.96 0.05
N GLU A 69 22.42 -10.62 0.80
CA GLU A 69 23.85 -10.26 0.85
C GLU A 69 24.64 -11.58 0.82
N ALA A 70 24.88 -12.08 -0.39
CA ALA A 70 25.82 -13.15 -0.67
C ALA A 70 27.01 -12.49 -1.37
N ASP A 71 27.99 -12.02 -0.59
CA ASP A 71 29.39 -11.83 -0.99
C ASP A 71 30.19 -11.43 0.26
N ASP A 72 30.98 -12.36 0.80
CA ASP A 72 32.33 -12.16 1.36
C ASP A 72 32.65 -13.37 2.24
N HIS A 73 33.36 -14.34 1.66
CA HIS A 73 34.48 -15.01 2.31
C HIS A 73 35.15 -15.90 1.26
N ILE A 74 35.91 -15.24 0.40
CA ILE A 74 37.17 -15.81 -0.06
C ILE A 74 38.07 -15.86 1.18
N SER A 75 38.56 -17.05 1.55
CA SER A 75 39.94 -17.25 1.97
C SER A 75 40.28 -18.73 2.04
#